data_AF-A0A2J7ZLM5-F1
#
_entry.id   AF-A0A2J7ZLM5-F1
#
_cell.length_a   1.000
_cell.length_b   1.000
_cell.length_c   1.000
_cell.angle_alpha   90.00
_cell.angle_beta   90.00
_cell.angle_gamma   90.00
#
_symmetry.space_group_name_H-M   'P 1'
#
loop_
_entity.id
_entity.type
_entity.pdbx_description
1 polymer ?
#
loop_
_entity_poly.entity_id
_entity_poly.type
_entity_poly.pdbx_seq_one_letter_code
_entity_poly.pdbx_strand_id
1 'polypeptide(L)'
;MAPLKGKTIVFTGFRDKELQERIVAKGGRVASAISQHTDIVIASTVKSAKAVKAREQGVRVMNRSEFDAEFFSTSFKHYLTHDNGGRSFKVCFDSRRFWVFKPSSPDDDVTSHDAVAVKPTPYTRVFIGRSPLNERTRFSGAYGPKFDGNSMLFEIAPRRYMFVGHCIRLFNSTEPIEKFVSPVGNSDVPYPYAIDRSGHVYMLLEEVVLTSRPRPPDPHDLYYEQALLTPNLGLVRPEPVVPFEGITAFFIGSKQFTLRYDPHPRRAARAEQGGAALKKMYIVSHGEKKELSKDEYVALMRRVGRQRGLAPLKSKLLVPRIW
;
A
#
# COMPACT_ATOMS: atom_id res chain seq x y z
N MET A 1 9.00 6.92 -27.25
CA MET A 1 8.96 8.17 -28.04
C MET A 1 8.08 9.19 -27.34
N ALA A 2 8.43 10.49 -27.40
CA ALA A 2 7.57 11.55 -26.86
C ALA A 2 6.42 11.82 -27.86
N PRO A 3 5.15 11.57 -27.50
CA PRO A 3 4.03 11.48 -28.45
C PRO A 3 3.70 12.81 -29.15
N LEU A 4 4.16 13.95 -28.61
CA LEU A 4 3.95 15.27 -29.18
C LEU A 4 5.24 15.88 -29.76
N LYS A 5 6.35 15.13 -29.82
CA LYS A 5 7.65 15.66 -30.28
C LYS A 5 7.53 16.31 -31.65
N GLY A 6 7.85 17.61 -31.72
CA GLY A 6 7.87 18.39 -32.96
C GLY A 6 6.51 18.90 -33.43
N LYS A 7 5.40 18.55 -32.76
CA LYS A 7 4.07 19.02 -33.13
C LYS A 7 3.81 20.43 -32.60
N THR A 8 3.16 21.27 -33.41
CA THR A 8 2.65 22.59 -33.03
C THR A 8 1.14 22.53 -32.80
N ILE A 9 0.73 22.90 -31.59
CA ILE A 9 -0.66 22.85 -31.11
C ILE A 9 -1.17 24.29 -30.93
N VAL A 10 -2.41 24.54 -31.36
CA VAL A 10 -3.09 25.83 -31.17
C VAL A 10 -4.42 25.62 -30.45
N PHE A 11 -4.73 26.51 -29.51
CA PHE A 11 -6.02 26.54 -28.82
C PHE A 11 -6.99 27.50 -29.51
N THR A 12 -8.27 27.13 -29.59
CA THR A 12 -9.33 28.02 -30.04
C THR A 12 -10.55 27.97 -29.14
N GLY A 13 -11.02 29.13 -28.71
CA GLY A 13 -12.19 29.28 -27.84
C GLY A 13 -11.95 29.00 -26.36
N PHE A 14 -10.71 28.80 -25.92
CA PHE A 14 -10.31 28.70 -24.51
C PHE A 14 -8.79 28.86 -24.33
N ARG A 15 -8.33 29.00 -23.08
CA ARG A 15 -6.93 28.89 -22.66
C ARG A 15 -6.84 27.91 -21.49
N ASP A 16 -5.79 27.09 -21.45
CA ASP A 16 -5.55 26.13 -20.37
C ASP A 16 -4.04 26.03 -20.11
N LYS A 17 -3.57 26.67 -19.03
CA LYS A 17 -2.13 26.74 -18.71
C LYS A 17 -1.56 25.36 -18.36
N GLU A 18 -2.30 24.54 -17.63
CA GLU A 18 -1.86 23.19 -17.24
C GLU A 18 -1.67 22.30 -18.49
N LEU A 19 -2.61 22.35 -19.43
CA LEU A 19 -2.51 21.59 -20.67
C LEU A 19 -1.34 22.09 -21.55
N GLN A 20 -1.05 23.40 -21.55
CA GLN A 20 0.11 23.93 -22.26
C GLN A 20 1.43 23.36 -21.70
N GLU A 21 1.59 23.37 -20.37
CA GLU A 21 2.76 22.79 -19.70
C GLU A 21 2.88 21.28 -20.01
N ARG A 22 1.76 20.55 -20.03
CA ARG A 22 1.73 19.12 -20.39
C ARG A 22 2.12 18.86 -21.86
N ILE A 23 1.68 19.71 -22.79
CA ILE A 23 2.06 19.63 -24.21
C ILE A 23 3.57 19.82 -24.36
N VAL A 24 4.12 20.85 -23.70
CA VAL A 24 5.56 21.14 -23.70
C VAL A 24 6.37 19.99 -23.08
N ALA A 25 5.92 19.43 -21.96
CA ALA A 25 6.56 18.28 -21.32
C ALA A 25 6.57 17.01 -22.19
N LYS A 26 5.65 16.89 -23.15
CA LYS A 26 5.60 15.79 -24.14
C LYS A 26 6.31 16.14 -25.46
N GLY A 27 7.05 17.25 -25.51
CA GLY A 27 7.87 17.68 -26.65
C GLY A 27 7.11 18.46 -27.72
N GLY A 28 5.87 18.86 -27.45
CA GLY A 28 5.09 19.71 -28.34
C GLY A 28 5.33 21.20 -28.11
N ARG A 29 4.88 22.04 -29.05
CA ARG A 29 4.92 23.50 -28.97
C ARG A 29 3.52 24.07 -28.97
N VAL A 30 3.25 25.06 -28.14
CA VAL A 30 1.96 25.80 -28.18
C VAL A 30 2.16 27.11 -28.93
N ALA A 31 1.30 27.38 -29.91
CA ALA A 31 1.29 28.62 -30.67
C ALA A 31 -0.01 29.42 -30.43
N SER A 32 0.07 30.74 -30.57
CA SER A 32 -1.05 31.67 -30.36
C SER A 32 -2.03 31.77 -31.54
N ALA A 33 -1.56 31.42 -32.74
CA ALA A 33 -2.32 31.53 -33.98
C ALA A 33 -2.12 30.30 -34.88
N ILE A 34 -3.11 30.04 -35.73
CA ILE A 34 -3.06 29.00 -36.74
C ILE A 34 -2.13 29.48 -37.86
N SER A 35 -1.22 28.61 -38.29
CA SER A 35 -0.24 28.86 -39.35
C SER A 35 -0.09 27.62 -40.23
N GLN A 36 0.71 27.70 -41.29
CA GLN A 36 1.06 26.55 -42.14
C GLN A 36 1.80 25.43 -41.38
N HIS A 37 2.40 25.73 -40.22
CA HIS A 37 3.10 24.76 -39.37
C HIS A 37 2.23 24.21 -38.25
N THR A 38 0.92 24.49 -38.23
CA THR A 38 0.02 23.99 -37.18
C THR A 38 -0.38 22.55 -37.49
N ASP A 39 -0.02 21.62 -36.60
CA ASP A 39 -0.39 20.22 -36.71
C ASP A 39 -1.79 19.95 -36.17
N ILE A 40 -2.13 20.57 -35.02
CA ILE A 40 -3.35 20.26 -34.26
C ILE A 40 -3.97 21.55 -33.71
N VAL A 41 -5.29 21.68 -33.86
CA VAL A 41 -6.11 22.68 -33.18
C VAL A 41 -7.00 22.01 -32.15
N ILE A 42 -6.89 22.44 -30.89
CA ILE A 42 -7.79 22.04 -29.81
C ILE A 42 -8.89 23.09 -29.68
N ALA A 43 -10.11 22.71 -29.99
CA ALA A 43 -11.26 23.61 -30.00
C ALA A 43 -12.20 23.34 -28.82
N SER A 44 -12.70 24.40 -28.17
CA SER A 44 -13.80 24.26 -27.20
C SER A 44 -15.09 23.79 -27.88
N THR A 45 -15.29 24.21 -29.13
CA THR A 45 -16.32 23.68 -30.04
C THR A 45 -15.75 23.49 -31.44
N VAL A 46 -15.93 22.28 -31.97
CA VAL A 46 -15.49 21.89 -33.32
C VAL A 46 -16.25 22.61 -34.44
N LYS A 47 -17.32 23.36 -34.11
CA LYS A 47 -18.13 24.15 -35.05
C LYS A 47 -17.73 25.63 -35.10
N SER A 48 -16.74 26.09 -34.32
CA SER A 48 -16.32 27.49 -34.35
C SER A 48 -15.74 27.88 -35.72
N ALA A 49 -15.93 29.13 -36.16
CA ALA A 49 -15.42 29.62 -37.45
C ALA A 49 -13.91 29.37 -37.62
N LYS A 50 -13.14 29.52 -36.54
CA LYS A 50 -11.70 29.25 -36.52
C LYS A 50 -11.37 27.74 -36.62
N ALA A 51 -12.20 26.86 -36.06
CA ALA A 51 -12.08 25.41 -36.20
C ALA A 51 -12.46 24.94 -37.61
N VAL A 52 -13.51 25.49 -38.21
CA VAL A 52 -13.91 25.19 -39.59
C VAL A 52 -12.80 25.58 -40.56
N LYS A 53 -12.28 26.80 -40.46
CA LYS A 53 -11.16 27.27 -41.28
C LYS A 53 -9.90 26.41 -41.13
N ALA A 54 -9.61 25.94 -39.92
CA ALA A 54 -8.49 25.03 -39.69
C ALA A 54 -8.67 23.70 -40.44
N ARG A 55 -9.88 23.12 -40.42
CA ARG A 55 -10.19 21.89 -41.17
C ARG A 55 -10.08 22.08 -42.68
N GLU A 56 -10.55 23.21 -43.21
CA GLU A 56 -10.42 23.55 -44.64
C GLU A 56 -8.95 23.65 -45.06
N GLN A 57 -8.07 24.10 -44.15
CA GLN A 57 -6.62 24.14 -44.36
C GLN A 57 -5.92 22.79 -44.14
N GLY A 58 -6.68 21.70 -43.97
CA GLY A 58 -6.15 20.36 -43.72
C GLY A 58 -5.57 20.16 -42.32
N VAL A 59 -5.74 21.13 -41.41
CA VAL A 59 -5.25 21.04 -40.04
C VAL A 59 -6.21 20.17 -39.23
N ARG A 60 -5.64 19.25 -38.45
CA ARG A 60 -6.42 18.35 -37.61
C ARG A 60 -7.08 19.12 -36.47
N VAL A 61 -8.40 19.01 -36.35
CA VAL A 61 -9.19 19.66 -35.30
C VAL A 61 -9.86 18.65 -34.41
N MET A 62 -9.68 18.81 -33.11
CA MET A 62 -10.28 17.97 -32.07
C MET A 62 -10.67 18.78 -30.84
N ASN A 63 -11.55 18.23 -30.03
CA ASN A 63 -11.89 18.79 -28.73
C ASN A 63 -10.87 18.37 -27.67
N ARG A 64 -11.02 18.93 -26.46
CA ARG A 64 -10.14 18.63 -25.33
C ARG A 64 -10.13 17.14 -24.97
N SER A 65 -11.29 16.50 -24.90
CA SER A 65 -11.43 15.10 -24.51
C SER A 65 -10.76 14.17 -25.53
N GLU A 66 -10.92 14.44 -26.82
CA GLU A 66 -10.25 13.73 -27.91
C GLU A 66 -8.73 13.88 -27.85
N PHE A 67 -8.25 15.12 -27.64
CA PHE A 67 -6.81 15.39 -27.51
C PHE A 67 -6.21 14.71 -26.27
N ASP A 68 -6.90 14.76 -25.14
CA ASP A 68 -6.49 14.02 -23.95
C ASP A 68 -6.53 12.51 -24.20
N ALA A 69 -7.54 11.95 -24.86
CA ALA A 69 -7.61 10.51 -25.14
C ALA A 69 -6.50 10.03 -26.10
N GLU A 70 -6.06 10.85 -27.03
CA GLU A 70 -5.03 10.43 -27.98
C GLU A 70 -3.61 10.64 -27.46
N PHE A 71 -3.32 11.83 -26.93
CA PHE A 71 -1.95 12.23 -26.59
C PHE A 71 -1.65 12.10 -25.10
N PHE A 72 -2.69 11.94 -24.30
CA PHE A 72 -2.60 11.79 -22.87
C PHE A 72 -3.50 10.67 -22.34
N SER A 73 -3.97 9.72 -23.18
CA SER A 73 -4.56 8.51 -22.62
C SER A 73 -3.45 7.85 -21.86
N THR A 74 -3.58 8.00 -20.56
CA THR A 74 -2.88 7.21 -19.59
C THR A 74 -3.18 5.77 -19.93
N SER A 75 -2.12 5.01 -20.23
CA SER A 75 -2.20 3.55 -20.20
C SER A 75 -2.81 3.19 -18.85
N PHE A 76 -4.07 2.82 -18.87
CA PHE A 76 -4.77 2.43 -17.67
C PHE A 76 -4.09 1.18 -17.16
N LYS A 77 -3.50 1.27 -15.97
CA LYS A 77 -2.89 0.11 -15.33
C LYS A 77 -3.87 -0.43 -14.32
N HIS A 78 -3.92 -1.74 -14.24
CA HIS A 78 -4.61 -2.39 -13.16
C HIS A 78 -3.77 -3.55 -12.61
N TYR A 79 -4.00 -3.82 -11.33
CA TYR A 79 -3.44 -4.96 -10.63
C TYR A 79 -4.53 -5.57 -9.76
N LEU A 80 -4.39 -6.87 -9.48
CA LEU A 80 -5.17 -7.56 -8.48
C LEU A 80 -4.28 -7.74 -7.26
N THR A 81 -4.74 -7.26 -6.11
CA THR A 81 -4.04 -7.49 -4.84
C THR A 81 -4.22 -8.93 -4.39
N HIS A 82 -3.24 -9.48 -3.70
CA HIS A 82 -3.24 -10.87 -3.26
C HIS A 82 -3.56 -10.95 -1.77
N ASP A 83 -4.24 -12.02 -1.36
CA ASP A 83 -4.37 -12.39 0.05
C ASP A 83 -4.82 -13.84 0.20
N ASN A 84 -3.94 -14.70 0.72
CA ASN A 84 -4.23 -16.09 1.06
C ASN A 84 -4.89 -16.89 -0.09
N GLY A 85 -4.39 -16.71 -1.32
CA GLY A 85 -4.92 -17.33 -2.54
C GLY A 85 -5.99 -16.47 -3.25
N GLY A 86 -6.65 -15.57 -2.53
CA GLY A 86 -7.69 -14.69 -3.04
C GLY A 86 -7.17 -13.42 -3.73
N ARG A 87 -8.07 -12.71 -4.41
CA ARG A 87 -7.81 -11.40 -5.02
C ARG A 87 -8.70 -10.33 -4.40
N SER A 88 -8.26 -9.80 -3.26
CA SER A 88 -9.06 -8.90 -2.40
C SER A 88 -9.56 -7.65 -3.11
N PHE A 89 -8.75 -7.08 -3.99
CA PHE A 89 -9.10 -5.83 -4.68
C PHE A 89 -8.49 -5.76 -6.07
N LYS A 90 -9.27 -5.20 -7.00
CA LYS A 90 -8.77 -4.68 -8.28
C LYS A 90 -8.44 -3.21 -8.12
N VAL A 91 -7.17 -2.88 -8.27
CA VAL A 91 -6.65 -1.51 -8.21
C VAL A 91 -6.45 -1.02 -9.62
N CYS A 92 -7.04 0.13 -9.93
CA CYS A 92 -7.05 0.75 -11.24
C CYS A 92 -6.46 2.15 -11.10
N PHE A 93 -5.52 2.53 -11.95
CA PHE A 93 -4.93 3.86 -11.88
C PHE A 93 -4.41 4.37 -13.22
N ASP A 94 -4.49 5.68 -13.36
CA ASP A 94 -3.88 6.46 -14.42
C ASP A 94 -2.78 7.37 -13.83
N SER A 95 -2.25 8.33 -14.58
CA SER A 95 -1.20 9.24 -14.08
C SER A 95 -1.70 10.32 -13.10
N ARG A 96 -2.99 10.37 -12.79
CA ARG A 96 -3.63 11.44 -12.00
C ARG A 96 -4.33 10.88 -10.77
N ARG A 97 -4.97 9.73 -10.91
CA ARG A 97 -5.93 9.20 -9.95
C ARG A 97 -5.93 7.68 -9.95
N PHE A 98 -6.39 7.13 -8.83
CA PHE A 98 -6.62 5.70 -8.66
C PHE A 98 -8.01 5.44 -8.08
N TRP A 99 -8.51 4.24 -8.31
CA TRP A 99 -9.79 3.76 -7.82
C TRP A 99 -9.68 2.25 -7.57
N VAL A 100 -10.47 1.77 -6.61
CA VAL A 100 -10.36 0.39 -6.12
C VAL A 100 -11.73 -0.25 -6.11
N PHE A 101 -11.79 -1.48 -6.58
CA PHE A 101 -12.99 -2.30 -6.62
C PHE A 101 -12.82 -3.55 -5.75
N LYS A 102 -13.89 -3.93 -5.06
CA LYS A 102 -14.02 -5.22 -4.38
C LYS A 102 -14.47 -6.29 -5.38
N PRO A 103 -14.19 -7.56 -5.11
CA PRO A 103 -14.78 -8.67 -5.86
C PRO A 103 -16.31 -8.64 -5.75
N SER A 104 -16.99 -9.16 -6.77
CA SER A 104 -18.45 -9.22 -6.83
C SER A 104 -19.05 -10.37 -6.01
N SER A 105 -18.25 -11.39 -5.67
CA SER A 105 -18.54 -12.43 -4.67
C SER A 105 -17.35 -12.63 -3.74
N PRO A 106 -17.54 -12.94 -2.44
CA PRO A 106 -16.48 -13.36 -1.53
C PRO A 106 -16.18 -14.87 -1.66
N ASP A 107 -16.29 -15.45 -2.86
CA ASP A 107 -15.90 -16.84 -3.14
C ASP A 107 -14.61 -16.90 -3.97
N ASP A 108 -13.86 -17.99 -3.86
CA ASP A 108 -12.54 -18.18 -4.47
C ASP A 108 -12.52 -18.01 -6.01
N ASP A 109 -13.66 -18.13 -6.67
CA ASP A 109 -13.81 -17.99 -8.14
C ASP A 109 -14.28 -16.57 -8.54
N VAL A 110 -13.48 -15.57 -8.16
CA VAL A 110 -13.76 -14.17 -8.49
C VAL A 110 -13.58 -13.93 -9.99
N THR A 111 -14.69 -13.85 -10.72
CA THR A 111 -14.69 -13.53 -12.16
C THR A 111 -14.86 -12.03 -12.46
N SER A 112 -15.36 -11.23 -11.50
CA SER A 112 -15.55 -9.78 -11.68
C SER A 112 -15.34 -8.95 -10.40
N HIS A 113 -15.14 -7.64 -10.60
CA HIS A 113 -14.85 -6.67 -9.54
C HIS A 113 -15.66 -5.40 -9.78
N ASP A 114 -16.86 -5.34 -9.21
CA ASP A 114 -17.85 -4.36 -9.63
C ASP A 114 -18.21 -3.35 -8.52
N ALA A 115 -17.97 -3.69 -7.25
CA ALA A 115 -18.29 -2.83 -6.12
C ALA A 115 -17.15 -1.84 -5.80
N VAL A 116 -17.41 -0.54 -5.88
CA VAL A 116 -16.40 0.51 -5.60
C VAL A 116 -16.01 0.50 -4.11
N ALA A 117 -14.77 0.14 -3.82
CA ALA A 117 -14.13 0.28 -2.50
C ALA A 117 -13.55 1.68 -2.28
N VAL A 118 -12.93 2.25 -3.32
CA VAL A 118 -12.34 3.59 -3.27
C VAL A 118 -12.76 4.32 -4.54
N LYS A 119 -13.49 5.42 -4.36
CA LYS A 119 -13.85 6.34 -5.46
C LYS A 119 -12.59 6.95 -6.08
N PRO A 120 -12.69 7.46 -7.31
CA PRO A 120 -11.58 8.12 -7.95
C PRO A 120 -10.85 9.16 -7.09
N THR A 121 -9.61 8.87 -6.73
CA THR A 121 -8.83 9.65 -5.75
C THR A 121 -7.52 10.12 -6.38
N PRO A 122 -7.19 11.43 -6.32
CA PRO A 122 -5.90 11.94 -6.77
C PRO A 122 -4.72 11.38 -5.97
N TYR A 123 -3.58 11.25 -6.62
CA TYR A 123 -2.33 10.87 -5.96
C TYR A 123 -1.13 11.55 -6.63
N THR A 124 -0.03 11.67 -5.90
CA THR A 124 1.22 12.27 -6.41
C THR A 124 2.26 11.20 -6.74
N ARG A 125 2.31 10.11 -5.97
CA ARG A 125 3.21 8.96 -6.17
C ARG A 125 2.48 7.65 -5.94
N VAL A 126 2.82 6.64 -6.73
CA VAL A 126 2.32 5.28 -6.60
C VAL A 126 3.50 4.33 -6.48
N PHE A 127 3.41 3.40 -5.54
CA PHE A 127 4.35 2.30 -5.39
C PHE A 127 3.61 0.99 -5.67
N ILE A 128 4.14 0.23 -6.62
CA ILE A 128 3.65 -1.09 -6.98
C ILE A 128 4.35 -2.10 -6.07
N GLY A 129 3.59 -2.86 -5.29
CA GLY A 129 4.12 -3.93 -4.46
C GLY A 129 4.73 -5.02 -5.33
N ARG A 130 5.99 -5.34 -5.07
CA ARG A 130 6.72 -6.38 -5.81
C ARG A 130 7.20 -7.44 -4.85
N SER A 131 7.22 -8.67 -5.33
CA SER A 131 7.83 -9.80 -4.64
C SER A 131 9.22 -10.08 -5.21
N PRO A 132 10.29 -9.55 -4.59
CA PRO A 132 11.67 -9.79 -5.03
C PRO A 132 12.09 -11.24 -4.73
N LEU A 133 13.11 -11.72 -5.42
CA LEU A 133 13.74 -13.00 -5.09
C LEU A 133 14.58 -12.85 -3.79
N ASN A 134 14.14 -13.51 -2.73
CA ASN A 134 14.89 -13.73 -1.49
C ASN A 134 14.79 -15.20 -1.06
N GLU A 135 15.33 -15.57 0.10
CA GLU A 135 15.30 -16.95 0.61
C GLU A 135 13.86 -17.50 0.73
N ARG A 136 12.97 -16.72 1.37
CA ARG A 136 11.57 -17.10 1.60
C ARG A 136 10.78 -17.23 0.30
N THR A 137 10.90 -16.26 -0.61
CA THR A 137 10.17 -16.29 -1.89
C THR A 137 10.74 -17.31 -2.85
N ARG A 138 12.05 -17.63 -2.75
CA ARG A 138 12.66 -18.71 -3.52
C ARG A 138 12.02 -20.04 -3.15
N PHE A 139 11.86 -20.31 -1.86
CA PHE A 139 11.20 -21.52 -1.37
C PHE A 139 9.75 -21.64 -1.86
N SER A 140 8.96 -20.56 -1.75
CA SER A 140 7.56 -20.57 -2.21
C SER A 140 7.38 -20.48 -3.73
N GLY A 141 8.43 -20.15 -4.48
CA GLY A 141 8.32 -19.77 -5.90
C GLY A 141 7.54 -18.47 -6.12
N ALA A 142 7.28 -17.70 -5.05
CA ALA A 142 6.39 -16.56 -5.07
C ALA A 142 7.11 -15.23 -5.33
N TYR A 143 7.87 -15.13 -6.43
CA TYR A 143 8.59 -13.91 -6.83
C TYR A 143 8.43 -13.57 -8.32
N GLY A 144 8.83 -12.35 -8.68
CA GLY A 144 8.89 -11.88 -10.06
C GLY A 144 7.61 -11.19 -10.56
N PRO A 145 7.57 -10.79 -11.84
CA PRO A 145 6.55 -9.91 -12.39
C PRO A 145 5.10 -10.42 -12.27
N LYS A 146 4.91 -11.73 -12.14
CA LYS A 146 3.58 -12.33 -11.93
C LYS A 146 2.94 -11.95 -10.58
N PHE A 147 3.73 -11.41 -9.64
CA PHE A 147 3.27 -10.89 -8.35
C PHE A 147 3.33 -9.35 -8.25
N ASP A 148 3.68 -8.66 -9.33
CA ASP A 148 3.64 -7.19 -9.32
C ASP A 148 2.20 -6.73 -9.06
N GLY A 149 2.05 -5.79 -8.13
CA GLY A 149 0.75 -5.26 -7.72
C GLY A 149 -0.03 -6.16 -6.75
N ASN A 150 0.62 -7.15 -6.13
CA ASN A 150 0.06 -7.93 -5.02
C ASN A 150 -0.47 -7.06 -3.85
N SER A 151 0.01 -5.82 -3.78
CA SER A 151 -0.40 -4.75 -2.89
C SER A 151 0.12 -3.44 -3.49
N MET A 152 -0.45 -2.31 -3.08
CA MET A 152 -0.18 -0.99 -3.65
C MET A 152 -0.14 0.06 -2.54
N LEU A 153 0.68 1.09 -2.74
CA LEU A 153 0.75 2.24 -1.85
C LEU A 153 0.64 3.52 -2.67
N PHE A 154 -0.31 4.38 -2.32
CA PHE A 154 -0.52 5.68 -2.98
C PHE A 154 -0.23 6.82 -2.02
N GLU A 155 0.61 7.77 -2.43
CA GLU A 155 0.77 9.05 -1.75
C GLU A 155 -0.36 9.98 -2.18
N ILE A 156 -1.34 10.20 -1.29
CA ILE A 156 -2.56 10.97 -1.58
C ILE A 156 -2.47 12.42 -1.09
N ALA A 157 -1.53 12.70 -0.20
CA ALA A 157 -1.08 14.03 0.21
C ALA A 157 0.34 13.90 0.81
N PRO A 158 1.08 15.00 1.04
CA PRO A 158 2.43 14.93 1.60
C PRO A 158 2.48 14.08 2.88
N ARG A 159 3.27 13.00 2.84
CA ARG A 159 3.44 12.00 3.91
C ARG A 159 2.16 11.26 4.34
N ARG A 160 1.08 11.37 3.57
CA ARG A 160 -0.19 10.68 3.83
C ARG A 160 -0.44 9.65 2.74
N TYR A 161 -0.56 8.40 3.15
CA TYR A 161 -0.61 7.28 2.23
C TYR A 161 -1.89 6.47 2.38
N MET A 162 -2.37 5.96 1.26
CA MET A 162 -3.37 4.90 1.20
C MET A 162 -2.71 3.59 0.79
N PHE A 163 -2.75 2.61 1.70
CA PHE A 163 -2.36 1.25 1.41
C PHE A 163 -3.57 0.46 0.92
N VAL A 164 -3.35 -0.34 -0.13
CA VAL A 164 -4.33 -1.27 -0.70
C VAL A 164 -3.66 -2.63 -0.84
N GLY A 165 -4.07 -3.62 -0.04
CA GLY A 165 -3.53 -4.99 -0.06
C GLY A 165 -4.55 -5.96 0.52
N HIS A 166 -4.21 -6.72 1.56
CA HIS A 166 -5.20 -7.53 2.29
C HIS A 166 -6.36 -6.68 2.86
N CYS A 167 -6.13 -5.39 3.13
CA CYS A 167 -7.13 -4.41 3.53
C CYS A 167 -6.87 -3.05 2.86
N ILE A 168 -7.75 -2.06 3.09
CA ILE A 168 -7.51 -0.67 2.72
C ILE A 168 -7.40 0.19 3.97
N ARG A 169 -6.27 0.88 4.13
CA ARG A 169 -6.03 1.77 5.28
C ARG A 169 -5.30 3.05 4.89
N LEU A 170 -5.50 4.07 5.71
CA LEU A 170 -4.78 5.33 5.66
C LEU A 170 -3.77 5.40 6.81
N PHE A 171 -2.56 5.88 6.53
CA PHE A 171 -1.60 6.20 7.57
C PHE A 171 -0.75 7.41 7.16
N ASN A 172 -0.03 7.97 8.14
CA ASN A 172 0.96 8.99 7.88
C ASN A 172 2.34 8.44 8.22
N SER A 173 3.33 8.76 7.39
CA SER A 173 4.73 8.52 7.70
C SER A 173 5.35 9.76 8.38
N THR A 174 6.51 9.57 8.99
CA THR A 174 7.30 10.65 9.59
C THR A 174 8.08 11.41 8.52
N GLU A 175 8.67 10.71 7.58
CA GLU A 175 9.32 11.27 6.39
C GLU A 175 8.69 10.73 5.10
N PRO A 176 8.93 11.34 3.93
CA PRO A 176 8.47 10.79 2.66
C PRO A 176 8.95 9.34 2.46
N ILE A 177 8.04 8.47 1.99
CA ILE A 177 8.36 7.09 1.63
C ILE A 177 9.25 7.07 0.39
N GLU A 178 10.33 6.29 0.44
CA GLU A 178 11.30 6.14 -0.65
C GLU A 178 11.26 4.74 -1.27
N LYS A 179 10.94 3.72 -0.46
CA LYS A 179 10.88 2.32 -0.91
C LYS A 179 9.61 1.65 -0.42
N PHE A 180 9.05 0.78 -1.24
CA PHE A 180 7.94 -0.10 -0.90
C PHE A 180 8.21 -1.47 -1.53
N VAL A 181 8.08 -2.52 -0.74
CA VAL A 181 8.28 -3.91 -1.17
C VAL A 181 7.17 -4.75 -0.56
N SER A 182 6.76 -5.79 -1.25
CA SER A 182 5.74 -6.70 -0.74
C SER A 182 6.07 -8.14 -1.16
N PRO A 183 6.99 -8.80 -0.44
CA PRO A 183 7.30 -10.21 -0.65
C PRO A 183 6.06 -11.07 -0.42
N VAL A 184 5.89 -12.13 -1.19
CA VAL A 184 4.75 -13.05 -1.07
C VAL A 184 5.20 -14.35 -0.42
N GLY A 185 4.51 -14.75 0.64
CA GLY A 185 4.77 -16.00 1.34
C GLY A 185 4.20 -17.23 0.63
N ASN A 186 4.43 -18.41 1.19
CA ASN A 186 4.01 -19.68 0.62
C ASN A 186 2.49 -19.82 0.44
N SER A 187 1.71 -19.14 1.27
CA SER A 187 0.24 -19.14 1.20
C SER A 187 -0.32 -18.02 0.30
N ASP A 188 0.47 -17.46 -0.62
CA ASP A 188 0.06 -16.30 -1.43
C ASP A 188 -0.37 -15.08 -0.57
N VAL A 189 0.23 -14.94 0.62
CA VAL A 189 0.03 -13.82 1.53
C VAL A 189 1.14 -12.79 1.29
N PRO A 190 0.82 -11.55 0.90
CA PRO A 190 1.82 -10.48 0.82
C PRO A 190 2.23 -9.97 2.20
N TYR A 191 3.52 -9.67 2.34
CA TYR A 191 4.14 -9.08 3.54
C TYR A 191 4.65 -7.65 3.24
N PRO A 192 3.76 -6.69 2.95
CA PRO A 192 4.13 -5.35 2.51
C PRO A 192 4.78 -4.52 3.61
N TYR A 193 5.89 -3.89 3.25
CA TYR A 193 6.51 -2.85 4.06
C TYR A 193 6.96 -1.66 3.22
N ALA A 194 6.91 -0.47 3.84
CA ALA A 194 7.41 0.76 3.27
C ALA A 194 8.59 1.29 4.09
N ILE A 195 9.53 2.00 3.47
CA ILE A 195 10.67 2.62 4.15
C ILE A 195 10.66 4.12 3.84
N ASP A 196 10.68 4.95 4.89
CA ASP A 196 10.84 6.40 4.74
C ASP A 196 12.32 6.83 4.62
N ARG A 197 12.53 8.10 4.27
CA ARG A 197 13.86 8.72 4.13
C ARG A 197 14.71 8.60 5.41
N SER A 198 14.09 8.64 6.58
CA SER A 198 14.78 8.46 7.87
C SER A 198 15.10 7.00 8.18
N GLY A 199 14.57 6.07 7.38
CA GLY A 199 14.78 4.65 7.52
C GLY A 199 13.79 3.93 8.41
N HIS A 200 12.71 4.58 8.83
CA HIS A 200 11.64 3.89 9.54
C HIS A 200 10.94 2.92 8.59
N VAL A 201 10.66 1.71 9.08
CA VAL A 201 10.00 0.66 8.29
C VAL A 201 8.56 0.50 8.75
N TYR A 202 7.61 0.70 7.85
CA TYR A 202 6.18 0.58 8.09
C TYR A 202 5.71 -0.79 7.63
N MET A 203 5.54 -1.73 8.56
CA MET A 203 5.04 -3.08 8.35
C MET A 203 3.52 -3.05 8.29
N LEU A 204 2.94 -3.23 7.10
CA LEU A 204 1.52 -2.91 6.87
C LEU A 204 0.59 -4.07 7.16
N LEU A 205 1.09 -5.31 7.18
CA LEU A 205 0.36 -6.49 7.62
C LEU A 205 0.34 -6.58 9.15
N GLU A 206 1.48 -6.34 9.78
CA GLU A 206 1.68 -6.45 11.22
C GLU A 206 1.19 -5.21 11.98
N GLU A 207 0.96 -4.09 11.29
CA GLU A 207 0.57 -2.80 11.88
C GLU A 207 1.64 -2.25 12.84
N VAL A 208 2.91 -2.40 12.47
CA VAL A 208 4.08 -1.99 13.26
C VAL A 208 4.97 -1.04 12.47
N VAL A 209 5.63 -0.11 13.17
CA VAL A 209 6.73 0.71 12.66
C VAL A 209 8.00 0.31 13.39
N LEU A 210 9.00 -0.12 12.64
CA LEU A 210 10.35 -0.38 13.15
C LEU A 210 11.13 0.93 13.13
N THR A 211 11.58 1.34 14.31
CA THR A 211 12.38 2.56 14.51
C THR A 211 13.82 2.26 14.93
N SER A 212 14.13 1.00 15.25
CA SER A 212 15.45 0.53 15.65
C SER A 212 16.45 0.49 14.49
N ARG A 213 17.72 0.71 14.81
CA ARG A 213 18.89 0.60 13.91
C ARG A 213 19.91 -0.35 14.54
N PRO A 214 20.74 -1.08 13.77
CA PRO A 214 20.86 -1.06 12.30
C PRO A 214 19.71 -1.75 11.56
N ARG A 215 19.55 -1.42 10.27
CA ARG A 215 18.53 -2.04 9.41
C ARG A 215 18.99 -3.44 8.98
N PRO A 216 18.18 -4.49 9.15
CA PRO A 216 18.50 -5.82 8.66
C PRO A 216 18.28 -5.89 7.15
N PRO A 217 18.86 -6.89 6.48
CA PRO A 217 18.56 -7.18 5.08
C PRO A 217 17.06 -7.44 4.83
N ASP A 218 16.38 -8.13 5.74
CA ASP A 218 14.93 -8.34 5.73
C ASP A 218 14.27 -7.75 7.00
N PRO A 219 13.41 -6.72 6.88
CA PRO A 219 12.67 -6.18 8.01
C PRO A 219 11.76 -7.18 8.73
N HIS A 220 11.28 -8.21 8.02
CA HIS A 220 10.41 -9.22 8.61
C HIS A 220 11.16 -10.10 9.59
N ASP A 221 12.36 -10.56 9.23
CA ASP A 221 13.20 -11.37 10.12
C ASP A 221 13.41 -10.65 11.46
N LEU A 222 13.82 -9.39 11.41
CA LEU A 222 14.00 -8.57 12.60
C LEU A 222 12.73 -8.43 13.41
N TYR A 223 11.59 -8.14 12.77
CA TYR A 223 10.35 -8.00 13.50
C TYR A 223 9.95 -9.30 14.18
N TYR A 224 9.97 -10.43 13.46
CA TYR A 224 9.52 -11.71 14.00
C TYR A 224 10.43 -12.23 15.12
N GLU A 225 11.73 -11.89 15.09
CA GLU A 225 12.68 -12.11 16.19
C GLU A 225 12.41 -11.16 17.36
N GLN A 226 12.39 -9.84 17.13
CA GLN A 226 12.22 -8.83 18.17
C GLN A 226 10.83 -8.83 18.80
N ALA A 227 9.83 -9.37 18.13
CA ALA A 227 8.48 -9.47 18.68
C ALA A 227 8.36 -10.60 19.71
N LEU A 228 9.24 -11.61 19.75
CA LEU A 228 9.11 -12.75 20.66
C LEU A 228 9.51 -12.40 22.10
N LEU A 229 8.60 -12.59 23.06
CA LEU A 229 8.89 -12.47 24.50
C LEU A 229 9.15 -13.83 25.15
N THR A 230 8.54 -14.89 24.63
CA THR A 230 8.70 -16.27 25.11
C THR A 230 9.01 -17.19 23.92
N PRO A 231 9.49 -18.43 24.15
CA PRO A 231 9.72 -19.40 23.07
C PRO A 231 8.52 -19.59 22.15
N ASN A 232 8.79 -19.75 20.85
CA ASN A 232 7.75 -19.96 19.85
C ASN A 232 7.24 -21.41 19.89
N LEU A 233 6.10 -21.63 20.53
CA LEU A 233 5.48 -22.95 20.70
C LEU A 233 4.88 -23.53 19.40
N GLY A 234 4.86 -22.76 18.31
CA GLY A 234 4.46 -23.25 16.98
C GLY A 234 5.56 -24.00 16.23
N LEU A 235 6.79 -24.02 16.76
CA LEU A 235 7.92 -24.76 16.19
C LEU A 235 8.09 -26.08 16.92
N VAL A 236 8.44 -27.13 16.16
CA VAL A 236 8.77 -28.46 16.72
C VAL A 236 9.93 -28.38 17.71
N ARG A 237 10.87 -27.45 17.49
CA ARG A 237 11.95 -27.09 18.42
C ARG A 237 12.00 -25.56 18.52
N PRO A 238 11.50 -24.96 19.61
CA PRO A 238 11.60 -23.53 19.81
C PRO A 238 13.07 -23.13 19.94
N GLU A 239 13.53 -22.19 19.14
CA GLU A 239 14.85 -21.59 19.32
C GLU A 239 14.91 -20.78 20.63
N PRO A 240 16.11 -20.60 21.23
CA PRO A 240 16.27 -19.77 22.41
C PRO A 240 15.83 -18.33 22.12
N VAL A 241 14.81 -17.85 22.84
CA VAL A 241 14.40 -16.45 22.81
C VAL A 241 15.14 -15.72 23.91
N VAL A 242 15.70 -14.54 23.61
CA VAL A 242 16.26 -13.65 24.65
C VAL A 242 15.09 -13.17 25.53
N PRO A 243 14.98 -13.65 26.79
CA PRO A 243 13.83 -13.34 27.63
C PRO A 243 13.73 -11.84 27.87
N PHE A 244 12.54 -11.27 27.66
CA PHE A 244 12.28 -9.88 28.03
C PHE A 244 11.90 -9.84 29.51
N GLU A 245 12.62 -9.07 30.34
CA GLU A 245 12.32 -8.96 31.79
C GLU A 245 12.19 -10.34 32.49
N GLY A 246 13.04 -11.32 32.10
CA GLY A 246 13.02 -12.67 32.66
C GLY A 246 11.76 -13.48 32.37
N ILE A 247 10.89 -13.01 31.46
CA ILE A 247 9.64 -13.69 31.09
C ILE A 247 9.96 -14.91 30.23
N THR A 248 9.54 -16.09 30.67
CA THR A 248 9.84 -17.37 30.00
C THR A 248 8.60 -18.12 29.53
N ALA A 249 7.43 -17.84 30.09
CA ALA A 249 6.18 -18.46 29.66
C ALA A 249 4.98 -17.51 29.83
N PHE A 250 3.94 -17.73 29.03
CA PHE A 250 2.68 -16.99 29.05
C PHE A 250 1.51 -17.95 28.94
N PHE A 251 0.45 -17.69 29.71
CA PHE A 251 -0.72 -18.56 29.80
C PHE A 251 -2.01 -17.76 29.70
N ILE A 252 -3.01 -18.35 29.05
CA ILE A 252 -4.41 -17.90 29.12
C ILE A 252 -5.21 -19.03 29.77
N GLY A 253 -5.69 -18.79 30.99
CA GLY A 253 -6.19 -19.85 31.87
C GLY A 253 -5.07 -20.84 32.21
N SER A 254 -5.29 -22.12 31.92
CA SER A 254 -4.32 -23.20 32.13
C SER A 254 -3.41 -23.45 30.90
N LYS A 255 -3.76 -22.93 29.72
CA LYS A 255 -3.05 -23.25 28.47
C LYS A 255 -1.91 -22.25 28.23
N GLN A 256 -0.74 -22.77 27.87
CA GLN A 256 0.44 -21.98 27.52
C GLN A 256 0.36 -21.51 26.05
N PHE A 257 0.83 -20.28 25.80
CA PHE A 257 0.89 -19.67 24.48
C PHE A 257 2.23 -18.95 24.27
N THR A 258 2.58 -18.71 23.00
CA THR A 258 3.69 -17.81 22.66
C THR A 258 3.26 -16.37 22.94
N LEU A 259 3.98 -15.66 23.80
CA LEU A 259 3.83 -14.23 23.99
C LEU A 259 4.66 -13.47 22.95
N ARG A 260 3.98 -12.61 22.19
CA ARG A 260 4.60 -11.71 21.22
C ARG A 260 4.19 -10.27 21.51
N TYR A 261 5.01 -9.35 21.02
CA TYR A 261 4.66 -7.95 20.95
C TYR A 261 3.35 -7.78 20.16
N ASP A 262 2.42 -7.05 20.75
CA ASP A 262 1.17 -6.65 20.11
C ASP A 262 1.15 -5.11 19.99
N PRO A 263 1.03 -4.54 18.77
CA PRO A 263 0.94 -3.09 18.60
C PRO A 263 -0.37 -2.49 19.13
N HIS A 264 -1.41 -3.29 19.30
CA HIS A 264 -2.75 -2.89 19.71
C HIS A 264 -3.23 -3.72 20.93
N PRO A 265 -2.49 -3.72 22.05
CA PRO A 265 -2.69 -4.65 23.15
C PRO A 265 -4.05 -4.52 23.84
N ARG A 266 -4.68 -3.34 23.76
CA ARG A 266 -6.04 -3.12 24.29
C ARG A 266 -7.12 -3.82 23.47
N ARG A 267 -6.91 -4.03 22.17
CA ARG A 267 -7.81 -4.78 21.27
C ARG A 267 -7.64 -6.27 21.52
N ALA A 268 -6.41 -6.76 21.56
CA ALA A 268 -6.11 -8.16 21.82
C ALA A 268 -6.62 -8.64 23.19
N ALA A 269 -6.34 -7.87 24.25
CA ALA A 269 -6.85 -8.19 25.58
C ALA A 269 -8.39 -8.17 25.70
N ARG A 270 -9.12 -7.58 24.74
CA ARG A 270 -10.58 -7.70 24.65
C ARG A 270 -11.00 -8.98 23.93
N ALA A 271 -10.34 -9.33 22.83
CA ALA A 271 -10.66 -10.52 22.03
C ALA A 271 -10.41 -11.82 22.79
N GLU A 272 -9.30 -11.91 23.54
CA GLU A 272 -8.95 -13.08 24.35
C GLU A 272 -9.94 -13.37 25.51
N GLN A 273 -10.78 -12.40 25.86
CA GLN A 273 -11.75 -12.45 26.96
C GLN A 273 -13.20 -12.61 26.48
N GLY A 274 -13.46 -12.72 25.17
CA GLY A 274 -14.78 -12.58 24.55
C GLY A 274 -15.71 -13.81 24.52
N GLY A 275 -15.49 -14.87 25.29
CA GLY A 275 -16.38 -16.04 25.31
C GLY A 275 -16.30 -16.84 26.62
N ALA A 276 -17.47 -17.24 27.13
CA ALA A 276 -17.76 -18.07 28.33
C ALA A 276 -16.58 -18.27 29.32
N ALA A 277 -16.68 -17.53 30.43
CA ALA A 277 -15.69 -17.35 31.51
C ALA A 277 -14.42 -16.61 31.07
N LEU A 278 -14.30 -15.34 31.52
CA LEU A 278 -13.11 -14.48 31.32
C LEU A 278 -11.84 -15.23 31.74
N LYS A 279 -11.07 -15.76 30.80
CA LYS A 279 -9.82 -16.45 31.10
C LYS A 279 -8.77 -15.43 31.53
N LYS A 280 -8.22 -15.62 32.73
CA LYS A 280 -7.11 -14.81 33.27
C LYS A 280 -5.82 -15.06 32.50
N MET A 281 -4.98 -14.04 32.39
CA MET A 281 -3.64 -14.14 31.81
C MET A 281 -2.61 -14.35 32.92
N TYR A 282 -1.56 -15.10 32.63
CA TYR A 282 -0.43 -15.29 33.54
C TYR A 282 0.90 -15.25 32.78
N ILE A 283 1.95 -14.79 33.44
CA ILE A 283 3.34 -14.92 32.97
C ILE A 283 4.17 -15.68 34.00
N VAL A 284 5.18 -16.40 33.53
CA VAL A 284 6.29 -16.85 34.37
C VAL A 284 7.44 -15.89 34.12
N SER A 285 7.85 -15.16 35.16
CA SER A 285 8.99 -14.25 35.12
C SER A 285 9.91 -14.55 36.30
N HIS A 286 11.20 -14.70 36.03
CA HIS A 286 12.20 -15.08 37.05
C HIS A 286 11.83 -16.34 37.85
N GLY A 287 11.18 -17.31 37.19
CA GLY A 287 10.75 -18.57 37.81
C GLY A 287 9.40 -18.51 38.54
N GLU A 288 8.81 -17.33 38.73
CA GLU A 288 7.55 -17.16 39.44
C GLU A 288 6.38 -16.95 38.47
N LYS A 289 5.30 -17.71 38.67
CA LYS A 289 4.04 -17.53 37.94
C LYS A 289 3.19 -16.45 38.59
N LYS A 290 2.86 -15.39 37.84
CA LYS A 290 2.07 -14.25 38.32
C LYS A 290 0.87 -14.01 37.41
N GLU A 291 -0.26 -13.62 38.00
CA GLU A 291 -1.40 -13.12 37.23
C GLU A 291 -1.00 -11.82 36.54
N LEU A 292 -1.37 -11.67 35.28
CA LEU A 292 -1.11 -10.49 34.47
C LEU A 292 -2.45 -9.81 34.19
N SER A 293 -2.70 -8.69 34.86
CA SER A 293 -3.88 -7.88 34.58
C SER A 293 -3.81 -7.26 33.17
N LYS A 294 -4.95 -6.76 32.70
CA LYS A 294 -5.04 -6.11 31.39
C LYS A 294 -4.14 -4.87 31.28
N ASP A 295 -4.09 -4.04 32.32
CA ASP A 295 -3.28 -2.84 32.30
C ASP A 295 -1.79 -3.17 32.41
N GLU A 296 -1.41 -4.22 33.15
CA GLU A 296 -0.05 -4.73 33.17
C GLU A 296 0.37 -5.32 31.82
N TYR A 297 -0.50 -6.06 31.14
CA TYR A 297 -0.26 -6.54 29.76
C TYR A 297 -0.04 -5.37 28.79
N VAL A 298 -0.89 -4.35 28.83
CA VAL A 298 -0.73 -3.14 28.00
C VAL A 298 0.56 -2.40 28.34
N ALA A 299 0.92 -2.30 29.62
CA ALA A 299 2.16 -1.68 30.07
C ALA A 299 3.39 -2.46 29.61
N LEU A 300 3.34 -3.79 29.68
CA LEU A 300 4.38 -4.70 29.17
C LEU A 300 4.61 -4.47 27.68
N MET A 301 3.55 -4.51 26.87
CA MET A 301 3.68 -4.29 25.42
C MET A 301 4.27 -2.91 25.10
N ARG A 302 3.87 -1.87 25.84
CA ARG A 302 4.48 -0.54 25.69
C ARG A 302 5.97 -0.52 26.06
N ARG A 303 6.40 -1.25 27.10
CA ARG A 303 7.82 -1.35 27.48
C ARG A 303 8.63 -2.09 26.41
N VAL A 304 8.14 -3.23 25.94
CA VAL A 304 8.76 -3.99 24.84
C VAL A 304 8.96 -3.11 23.62
N GLY A 305 7.90 -2.41 23.20
CA GLY A 305 7.97 -1.55 22.02
C GLY A 305 9.01 -0.44 22.15
N ARG A 306 9.07 0.23 23.31
CA ARG A 306 10.11 1.24 23.57
C ARG A 306 11.52 0.67 23.55
N GLN A 307 11.75 -0.47 24.19
CA GLN A 307 13.08 -1.05 24.33
C GLN A 307 13.59 -1.72 23.05
N ARG A 308 12.69 -2.29 22.24
CA ARG A 308 13.05 -2.99 21.00
C ARG A 308 12.86 -2.14 19.74
N GLY A 309 12.40 -0.90 19.86
CA GLY A 309 12.16 0.00 18.73
C GLY A 309 10.98 -0.44 17.85
N LEU A 310 9.93 -0.96 18.49
CA LEU A 310 8.67 -1.35 17.85
C LEU A 310 7.58 -0.35 18.28
N ALA A 311 6.99 0.33 17.32
CA ALA A 311 5.88 1.25 17.57
C ALA A 311 4.63 0.79 16.82
N PRO A 312 3.42 1.04 17.35
CA PRO A 312 2.20 0.76 16.60
C PRO A 312 2.06 1.68 15.40
N LEU A 313 1.68 1.12 14.26
CA LEU A 313 1.29 1.89 13.09
C LEU A 313 -0.04 2.60 13.37
N LYS A 314 0.03 3.91 13.58
CA LYS A 314 -1.17 4.75 13.67
C LYS A 314 -1.83 4.84 12.29
N SER A 315 -2.89 4.08 12.10
CA SER A 315 -3.63 4.02 10.85
C SER A 315 -5.14 4.06 11.06
N LYS A 316 -5.88 4.40 9.99
CA LYS A 316 -7.34 4.33 9.91
C LYS A 316 -7.72 3.27 8.90
N LEU A 317 -8.38 2.21 9.35
CA LEU A 317 -8.97 1.21 8.46
C LEU A 317 -10.15 1.83 7.70
N LEU A 318 -10.15 1.67 6.37
CA LEU A 318 -11.24 2.11 5.49
C LEU A 318 -12.09 0.93 5.03
N VAL A 319 -11.42 -0.16 4.63
CA VAL A 319 -12.06 -1.41 4.21
C VAL A 319 -11.36 -2.55 4.94
N PRO A 320 -12.09 -3.40 5.68
CA PRO A 320 -11.50 -4.54 6.36
C PRO A 320 -10.97 -5.58 5.37
N ARG A 321 -10.20 -6.54 5.90
CA ARG A 321 -9.77 -7.71 5.17
C ARG A 321 -10.97 -8.55 4.74
N ILE A 322 -10.94 -9.07 3.51
CA ILE A 322 -12.07 -9.79 2.89
C ILE A 322 -11.96 -11.30 3.14
N TRP A 323 -10.74 -11.85 3.00
CA TRP A 323 -10.42 -13.27 3.10
C TRP A 323 -9.66 -13.60 4.38
#